data_AF-A0A5K1AVI5-F1
#
_entry.id   AF-A0A5K1AVI5-F1
#
_cell.length_a   1.000
_cell.length_b   1.000
_cell.length_c   1.000
_cell.angle_alpha   90.00
_cell.angle_beta   90.00
_cell.angle_gamma   90.00
#
_symmetry.space_group_name_H-M   'P 1'
#
loop_
_entity.id
_entity.type
_entity.pdbx_description
1 polymer ?
#
loop_
_entity_poly.entity_id
_entity_poly.type
_entity_poly.pdbx_seq_one_letter_code
_entity_poly.pdbx_strand_id
1 'polypeptide(L)' 'VDVYGCRHPTIVLEWMGRHSLSIYVLVASNLLFIAIQGVYWAYPENNI' A
#
# COMPACT_ATOMS: atom_id res chain seq x y z
N VAL A 1 -1.41 24.42 -24.44
CA VAL A 1 -2.25 23.31 -24.93
C VAL A 1 -2.72 22.57 -23.69
N ASP A 2 -3.90 22.95 -23.18
CA ASP A 2 -4.48 22.30 -22.01
C ASP A 2 -5.13 21.00 -22.46
N VAL A 3 -4.51 19.88 -22.10
CA VAL A 3 -5.10 18.55 -22.33
C VAL A 3 -6.19 18.36 -21.28
N TYR A 4 -7.32 19.00 -21.50
CA TYR A 4 -8.49 19.07 -20.62
C TYR A 4 -9.12 17.70 -20.30
N GLY A 5 -8.66 16.62 -20.95
CA GLY A 5 -9.09 15.23 -20.72
C GLY A 5 -8.15 14.37 -19.87
N CYS A 6 -6.95 14.85 -19.50
CA CYS A 6 -5.92 14.05 -18.82
C CYS A 6 -5.71 14.47 -17.36
N ARG A 7 -6.71 15.09 -16.72
CA ARG A 7 -6.62 15.49 -15.30
C ARG A 7 -6.75 14.31 -14.33
N HIS A 8 -7.40 13.23 -14.75
CA HIS A 8 -7.57 12.03 -13.94
C HIS A 8 -6.26 11.24 -13.71
N PRO A 9 -5.46 10.91 -14.74
CA PRO A 9 -4.24 10.14 -14.54
C PRO A 9 -3.19 10.91 -13.74
N THR A 10 -3.14 12.25 -13.85
CA THR A 10 -2.20 13.05 -13.06
C THR A 10 -2.52 13.03 -11.57
N ILE A 11 -3.82 13.02 -11.19
CA ILE A 11 -4.23 12.86 -9.79
C ILE A 11 -3.81 11.49 -9.25
N VAL A 12 -4.00 10.42 -10.03
CA VAL A 12 -3.57 9.07 -9.62
C VAL A 12 -2.04 8.99 -9.53
N LEU A 13 -1.31 9.59 -10.47
CA LEU A 13 0.16 9.60 -10.47
C LEU A 13 0.74 10.41 -9.29
N GLU A 14 0.15 11.57 -8.98
CA GLU A 14 0.50 12.39 -7.82
C GLU A 14 0.21 11.64 -6.51
N TRP A 15 -0.94 10.95 -6.43
CA TRP A 15 -1.32 10.15 -5.27
C TRP A 15 -0.41 8.93 -5.09
N MET A 16 -0.12 8.24 -6.19
CA MET A 16 0.78 7.08 -6.23
C MET A 16 2.20 7.49 -5.85
N GLY A 17 2.68 8.66 -6.31
CA GLY A 17 3.99 9.19 -5.92
C GLY A 17 4.09 9.54 -4.43
N ARG A 18 3.06 10.19 -3.87
CA ARG A 18 3.03 10.60 -2.46
C ARG A 18 3.01 9.40 -1.50
N HIS A 19 2.28 8.34 -1.85
CA HIS A 19 2.17 7.14 -1.01
C HIS A 19 3.20 6.05 -1.35
N SER A 20 3.84 6.10 -2.53
CA SER A 20 4.80 5.10 -2.99
C SER A 20 5.95 4.91 -2.01
N LEU A 21 6.52 6.00 -1.48
CA LEU A 21 7.65 5.90 -0.54
C LEU A 21 7.25 5.19 0.76
N SER A 22 6.07 5.51 1.31
CA SER A 22 5.56 4.85 2.51
C SER A 22 5.34 3.35 2.27
N ILE A 23 4.69 2.98 1.16
CA ILE A 23 4.43 1.58 0.79
C ILE A 23 5.76 0.84 0.54
N TYR A 24 6.71 1.48 -0.15
CA TYR A 24 8.02 0.92 -0.41
C TYR A 24 8.78 0.63 0.89
N VAL A 25 8.80 1.57 1.84
CA VAL A 25 9.43 1.37 3.16
C VAL A 25 8.73 0.25 3.94
N LEU A 26 7.39 0.21 3.93
CA LEU A 26 6.61 -0.87 4.58
C LEU A 26 6.93 -2.27 4.01
N VAL A 27 7.08 -2.36 2.69
CA VAL A 27 7.41 -3.62 2.00
C VAL A 27 8.89 -3.98 2.17
N ALA A 28 9.80 -3.03 1.94
CA ALA A 28 11.25 -3.23 2.03
C ALA A 28 11.72 -3.54 3.45
N SER A 29 11.08 -2.98 4.47
CA SER A 29 11.36 -3.28 5.87
C SER A 29 10.72 -4.58 6.37
N ASN A 30 10.09 -5.37 5.49
CA ASN A 30 9.32 -6.58 5.84
C ASN A 30 8.16 -6.33 6.84
N LEU A 31 7.86 -5.08 7.17
CA LEU A 31 6.76 -4.70 8.07
C LEU A 31 5.42 -5.17 7.54
N LEU A 32 5.23 -5.11 6.22
CA LEU A 32 4.03 -5.64 5.56
C LEU A 32 3.91 -7.16 5.77
N PHE A 33 5.01 -7.90 5.58
CA PHE A 33 5.04 -9.35 5.76
C PHE A 33 4.80 -9.74 7.22
N ILE A 34 5.43 -9.05 8.16
CA ILE A 34 5.26 -9.27 9.60
C ILE A 34 3.83 -8.92 10.04
N ALA A 35 3.24 -7.84 9.51
CA ALA A 35 1.86 -7.48 9.81
C ALA A 35 0.87 -8.52 9.27
N ILE A 36 1.06 -9.02 8.04
CA ILE A 36 0.22 -10.09 7.47
C ILE A 36 0.37 -11.37 8.28
N GLN A 37 1.59 -11.78 8.63
CA GLN A 37 1.83 -12.96 9.47
C GLN A 37 1.25 -12.77 10.87
N GLY A 38 1.42 -11.59 11.46
CA GLY A 38 0.89 -11.24 12.77
C GLY A 38 -0.64 -11.21 12.80
N VAL A 39 -1.29 -10.77 11.73
CA VAL A 39 -2.76 -10.85 11.56
C VAL A 39 -3.21 -12.28 11.35
N TYR A 40 -2.48 -13.07 10.54
CA TYR A 40 -2.76 -14.49 10.35
C TYR A 40 -2.63 -15.27 11.66
N TRP A 41 -1.67 -14.91 12.50
CA TRP A 41 -1.46 -15.48 13.83
C TRP A 41 -2.40 -14.90 14.90
N ALA A 42 -2.92 -13.69 14.69
CA ALA A 42 -3.92 -13.05 15.55
C ALA A 42 -5.33 -13.67 15.42
N TYR A 43 -5.49 -14.72 14.60
CA TYR A 43 -6.64 -15.60 14.63
C TYR A 43 -6.31 -16.94 15.34
N PRO A 44 -6.04 -16.94 16.66
CA PRO A 44 -5.89 -18.18 17.44
C PRO A 44 -7.28 -18.77 17.79
N GLU A 45 -8.26 -18.71 16.89
CA GLU A 45 -9.63 -19.22 17.12
C GLU A 45 -9.86 -20.62 16.54
N ASN A 46 -8.82 -21.42 16.32
CA ASN A 46 -9.02 -22.86 16.14
C ASN A 46 -7.88 -23.68 16.73
N ASN A 47 -7.79 -23.62 18.05
CA ASN A 47 -7.22 -24.66 18.87
C ASN A 47 -8.08 -25.94 18.75
N ILE A 48 -7.68 -26.85 17.86
CA ILE A 48 -7.97 -28.29 17.98
C ILE A 48 -6.68 -29.09 17.75
#